data_AF-A0A2N8NMA7-F1
#
_entry.id   AF-A0A2N8NMA7-F1
#
_cell.length_a   1.000
_cell.length_b   1.000
_cell.length_c   1.000
_cell.angle_alpha   90.00
_cell.angle_beta   90.00
_cell.angle_gamma   90.00
#
_symmetry.space_group_name_H-M   'P 1'
#
loop_
_entity.id
_entity.type
_entity.pdbx_description
1 polymer ?
#
loop_
_entity_poly.entity_id
_entity_poly.type
_entity_poly.pdbx_seq_one_letter_code
_entity_poly.pdbx_strand_id
1 'polypeptide(L)'
;MRKKPAIVVGLLAAAALATTVPATAAPAHSSRAKCPRLDKSLTWAGDNRAKLQKMIDERGTCSGKGGPRPVAAFDWDNTVVKNDITDATLAWALKHDKILRPKSWRDTSAWLTPAADKALTKACGTEVRAGRPLPTSKNAACADEIFEIREKSQTMAGEAAFAGDWNHRRTVPAYAWIPQLFAGHTPGQLTSFAKKARAEQLAAPVGAKQTVGTHTLAGYVRYYDQQKDLIRTLKAAGFDVYIVSASSEPIAEAWSSGVGLDRDHTIGIRSITKHGRLTTEIKGCGGVETGRGDALPYMDGKRCMINQEIFKIKGAAAWQKQDFAHRIALGAGDADTDVTFVDDATGAHVAINRNKSELMCRAFDDADGRWVANPMFIDPLPRKSGAYPCATTGATHPDGTHGPVRRADGSVIPDQLDRV
;
A
#
# COMPACT_ATOMS: atom_id res chain seq x y z
N MET A 1 -57.08 -9.64 -71.99
CA MET A 1 -57.37 -11.06 -72.29
C MET A 1 -56.13 -11.70 -72.89
N ARG A 2 -55.68 -12.84 -72.32
CA ARG A 2 -55.00 -13.99 -72.99
C ARG A 2 -53.76 -13.66 -73.87
N LYS A 3 -52.53 -14.10 -73.57
CA LYS A 3 -52.06 -15.46 -73.23
C LYS A 3 -50.56 -15.40 -72.87
N LYS A 4 -50.12 -16.21 -71.91
CA LYS A 4 -48.75 -16.75 -71.86
C LYS A 4 -48.62 -17.87 -72.92
N PRO A 5 -47.42 -18.16 -73.44
CA PRO A 5 -46.76 -19.43 -73.06
C PRO A 5 -45.22 -19.27 -72.91
N ALA A 6 -44.63 -19.87 -71.86
CA ALA A 6 -43.90 -21.17 -71.84
C ALA A 6 -42.47 -21.05 -72.40
N ILE A 7 -41.43 -20.98 -71.55
CA ILE A 7 -40.73 -22.07 -70.85
C ILE A 7 -39.95 -23.01 -71.80
N VAL A 8 -38.63 -22.76 -71.82
CA VAL A 8 -37.46 -23.66 -71.78
C VAL A 8 -37.26 -24.66 -72.93
N VAL A 9 -36.11 -24.54 -73.63
CA VAL A 9 -35.00 -25.53 -73.72
C VAL A 9 -33.77 -24.82 -74.31
N GLY A 10 -32.57 -25.10 -73.76
CA GLY A 10 -31.32 -25.02 -74.54
C GLY A 10 -30.11 -24.47 -73.78
N LEU A 11 -29.40 -25.33 -73.03
CA LEU A 11 -28.03 -25.09 -72.58
C LEU A 11 -27.10 -24.76 -73.76
N LEU A 12 -26.21 -23.79 -73.58
CA LEU A 12 -24.83 -23.83 -74.10
C LEU A 12 -23.96 -22.92 -73.22
N ALA A 13 -22.92 -23.51 -72.63
CA ALA A 13 -21.93 -22.84 -71.80
C ALA A 13 -20.78 -22.29 -72.67
N ALA A 14 -20.24 -21.12 -72.34
CA ALA A 14 -18.79 -20.84 -72.30
C ALA A 14 -18.47 -19.39 -71.87
N ALA A 15 -17.67 -19.31 -70.80
CA ALA A 15 -16.62 -18.33 -70.50
C ALA A 15 -16.92 -16.82 -70.61
N ALA A 16 -17.20 -16.19 -69.46
CA ALA A 16 -17.02 -14.74 -69.26
C ALA A 16 -15.71 -14.48 -68.48
N LEU A 17 -14.77 -13.79 -69.12
CA LEU A 17 -13.62 -13.15 -68.47
C LEU A 17 -14.13 -11.93 -67.70
N ALA A 18 -14.20 -12.03 -66.38
CA ALA A 18 -14.46 -10.90 -65.51
C ALA A 18 -13.15 -10.16 -65.21
N THR A 19 -13.04 -8.93 -65.72
CA THR A 19 -12.00 -7.96 -65.37
C THR A 19 -12.13 -7.59 -63.89
N THR A 20 -11.12 -7.96 -63.09
CA THR A 20 -11.01 -7.61 -61.67
C THR A 20 -10.65 -6.14 -61.52
N VAL A 21 -11.55 -5.36 -60.92
CA VAL A 21 -11.24 -4.03 -60.38
C VAL A 21 -10.32 -4.25 -59.17
N PRO A 22 -9.14 -3.61 -59.07
CA PRO A 22 -8.34 -3.74 -57.87
C PRO A 22 -9.04 -2.97 -56.75
N ALA A 23 -9.54 -3.71 -55.76
CA ALA A 23 -9.96 -3.14 -54.49
C ALA A 23 -8.76 -2.38 -53.91
N THR A 24 -8.90 -1.06 -53.78
CA THR A 24 -8.01 -0.23 -52.99
C THR A 24 -7.98 -0.78 -51.58
N ALA A 25 -6.91 -1.49 -51.24
CA ALA A 25 -6.62 -1.90 -49.88
C ALA A 25 -6.47 -0.62 -49.06
N ALA A 26 -7.43 -0.36 -48.17
CA ALA A 26 -7.22 0.59 -47.09
C ALA A 26 -5.93 0.21 -46.36
N PRO A 27 -5.05 1.16 -46.01
CA PRO A 27 -3.84 0.83 -45.29
C PRO A 27 -4.25 0.21 -43.95
N ALA A 28 -3.90 -1.06 -43.76
CA ALA A 28 -4.01 -1.73 -42.47
C ALA A 28 -3.01 -1.07 -41.50
N HIS A 29 -3.38 0.06 -40.92
CA HIS A 29 -2.73 0.56 -39.73
C HIS A 29 -3.24 -0.23 -38.52
N SER A 30 -2.63 -1.39 -38.29
CA SER A 30 -2.52 -1.92 -36.93
C SER A 30 -1.07 -2.34 -36.67
N SER A 31 -0.19 -1.34 -36.58
CA SER A 31 0.91 -1.50 -35.63
C SER A 31 0.24 -1.73 -34.28
N ARG A 32 0.23 -2.97 -33.77
CA ARG A 32 -0.14 -3.23 -32.36
C ARG A 32 0.58 -2.18 -31.55
N ALA A 33 -0.16 -1.27 -30.90
CA ALA A 33 0.47 -0.26 -30.07
C ALA A 33 1.30 -1.02 -29.04
N LYS A 34 2.63 -0.92 -29.13
CA LYS A 34 3.51 -1.61 -28.18
C LYS A 34 3.26 -0.95 -26.83
N CYS A 35 2.92 -1.75 -25.82
CA CYS A 35 2.76 -1.23 -24.48
C CYS A 35 4.04 -0.49 -24.03
N PRO A 36 3.89 0.56 -23.19
CA PRO A 36 5.03 1.26 -22.60
C PRO A 36 6.01 0.29 -21.95
N ARG A 37 7.30 0.64 -22.01
CA ARG A 37 8.39 -0.22 -21.56
C ARG A 37 8.99 0.31 -20.27
N LEU A 38 9.20 -0.60 -19.32
CA LEU A 38 10.03 -0.33 -18.14
C LEU A 38 11.45 0.02 -18.56
N ASP A 39 12.00 1.00 -17.87
CA ASP A 39 13.33 1.53 -18.12
C ASP A 39 14.39 0.44 -17.91
N LYS A 40 15.22 0.22 -18.93
CA LYS A 40 16.28 -0.80 -18.91
C LYS A 40 17.49 -0.38 -18.09
N SER A 41 17.66 0.92 -17.84
CA SER A 41 18.77 1.45 -17.04
C SER A 41 18.56 1.24 -15.54
N LEU A 42 17.30 1.05 -15.11
CA LEU A 42 16.95 0.83 -13.72
C LEU A 42 17.08 -0.67 -13.36
N THR A 43 17.96 -0.96 -12.41
CA THR A 43 18.27 -2.33 -12.02
C THR A 43 17.15 -2.94 -11.19
N TRP A 44 16.69 -4.12 -11.61
CA TRP A 44 15.86 -5.04 -10.83
C TRP A 44 16.65 -6.34 -10.63
N ALA A 45 16.38 -7.07 -9.55
CA ALA A 45 17.02 -8.36 -9.30
C ALA A 45 16.57 -9.41 -10.33
N GLY A 46 17.53 -10.14 -10.90
CA GLY A 46 17.28 -11.19 -11.89
C GLY A 46 16.32 -10.74 -13.01
N ASP A 47 15.32 -11.58 -13.29
CA ASP A 47 14.36 -11.36 -14.37
C ASP A 47 13.11 -10.56 -13.94
N ASN A 48 13.11 -9.95 -12.76
CA ASN A 48 11.95 -9.24 -12.20
C ASN A 48 11.39 -8.17 -13.15
N ARG A 49 12.26 -7.38 -13.79
CA ARG A 49 11.84 -6.38 -14.79
C ARG A 49 11.11 -7.04 -15.97
N ALA A 50 11.57 -8.20 -16.42
CA ALA A 50 10.94 -8.93 -17.52
C ALA A 50 9.59 -9.53 -17.11
N LYS A 51 9.47 -10.09 -15.89
CA LYS A 51 8.20 -10.56 -15.33
C LYS A 51 7.15 -9.42 -15.27
N LEU A 52 7.54 -8.26 -14.76
CA LEU A 52 6.67 -7.08 -14.68
C LEU A 52 6.27 -6.58 -16.07
N GLN A 53 7.22 -6.51 -16.99
CA GLN A 53 6.95 -6.10 -18.35
C GLN A 53 5.98 -7.05 -19.06
N LYS A 54 6.11 -8.37 -18.86
CA LYS A 54 5.18 -9.36 -19.38
C LYS A 54 3.76 -9.11 -18.88
N MET A 55 3.59 -8.83 -17.58
CA MET A 55 2.27 -8.49 -17.02
C MET A 55 1.69 -7.21 -17.65
N ILE A 56 2.50 -6.17 -17.82
CA ILE A 56 2.09 -4.93 -18.49
C ILE A 56 1.62 -5.20 -19.92
N ASP A 57 2.40 -5.96 -20.70
CA ASP A 57 2.09 -6.32 -22.08
C ASP A 57 0.82 -7.20 -22.17
N GLU A 58 0.56 -8.04 -21.16
CA GLU A 58 -0.58 -8.95 -21.11
C GLU A 58 -1.90 -8.29 -20.67
N ARG A 59 -1.84 -7.36 -19.72
CA ARG A 59 -2.99 -6.80 -18.98
C ARG A 59 -3.31 -5.36 -19.34
N GLY A 60 -2.32 -4.58 -19.78
CA GLY A 60 -2.52 -3.17 -20.11
C GLY A 60 -3.55 -2.99 -21.23
N THR A 61 -4.33 -1.92 -21.16
CA THR A 61 -5.28 -1.56 -22.23
C THR A 61 -4.57 -1.29 -23.57
N CYS A 62 -3.29 -0.91 -23.54
CA CYS A 62 -2.41 -0.80 -24.70
C CYS A 62 -2.27 -2.10 -25.51
N SER A 63 -2.56 -3.27 -24.91
CA SER A 63 -2.51 -4.57 -25.59
C SER A 63 -3.61 -4.76 -26.65
N GLY A 64 -4.60 -3.86 -26.69
CA GLY A 64 -5.77 -3.97 -27.55
C GLY A 64 -6.81 -5.00 -27.08
N LYS A 65 -6.58 -5.64 -25.92
CA LYS A 65 -7.60 -6.45 -25.25
C LYS A 65 -8.61 -5.50 -24.60
N GLY A 66 -9.86 -5.55 -25.06
CA GLY A 66 -10.96 -4.82 -24.42
C GLY A 66 -11.23 -5.33 -23.00
N GLY A 67 -11.93 -4.54 -22.20
CA GLY A 67 -12.27 -4.86 -20.82
C GLY A 67 -12.15 -3.65 -19.88
N PRO A 68 -12.47 -3.81 -18.59
CA PRO A 68 -12.22 -2.77 -17.59
C PRO A 68 -10.71 -2.51 -17.45
N ARG A 69 -10.37 -1.31 -17.01
CA ARG A 69 -8.99 -0.92 -16.75
C ARG A 69 -8.42 -1.80 -15.62
N PRO A 70 -7.24 -2.41 -15.79
CA PRO A 70 -6.62 -3.21 -14.73
C PRO A 70 -6.20 -2.31 -13.57
N VAL A 71 -6.39 -2.79 -12.35
CA VAL A 71 -6.01 -2.04 -11.14
C VAL A 71 -4.61 -2.48 -10.66
N ALA A 72 -3.77 -1.53 -10.28
CA ALA A 72 -2.53 -1.80 -9.55
C ALA A 72 -2.57 -1.09 -8.19
N ALA A 73 -2.25 -1.80 -7.11
CA ALA A 73 -2.18 -1.24 -5.76
C ALA A 73 -0.78 -1.39 -5.18
N PHE A 74 -0.30 -0.33 -4.54
CA PHE A 74 1.01 -0.26 -3.92
C PHE A 74 0.86 0.11 -2.45
N ASP A 75 1.56 -0.57 -1.56
CA ASP A 75 1.94 0.06 -0.31
C ASP A 75 2.90 1.24 -0.55
N TRP A 76 3.09 2.09 0.44
CA TRP A 76 3.93 3.26 0.34
C TRP A 76 5.31 3.09 0.98
N ASP A 77 5.33 2.94 2.30
CA ASP A 77 6.52 3.03 3.15
C ASP A 77 7.40 1.80 2.93
N ASN A 78 8.69 1.99 2.63
CA ASN A 78 9.59 0.89 2.22
C ASN A 78 9.21 0.09 0.95
N THR A 79 8.04 0.33 0.36
CA THR A 79 7.60 -0.23 -0.93
C THR A 79 7.87 0.70 -2.11
N VAL A 80 7.33 1.93 -2.09
CA VAL A 80 7.53 2.97 -3.14
C VAL A 80 8.69 3.90 -2.79
N VAL A 81 8.91 4.11 -1.48
CA VAL A 81 10.01 4.91 -0.94
C VAL A 81 10.87 4.05 -0.01
N LYS A 82 12.13 4.43 0.22
CA LYS A 82 12.95 3.97 1.36
C LYS A 82 12.56 4.76 2.62
N ASN A 83 12.44 4.05 3.75
CA ASN A 83 12.03 4.56 5.07
C ASN A 83 10.54 4.94 5.13
N ASP A 84 10.10 5.46 6.29
CA ASP A 84 8.71 5.61 6.68
C ASP A 84 8.28 7.09 6.76
N ILE A 85 7.23 7.46 6.04
CA ILE A 85 6.71 8.83 5.96
C ILE A 85 5.96 9.25 7.22
N THR A 86 5.40 8.30 7.96
CA THR A 86 4.71 8.57 9.21
C THR A 86 5.73 8.90 10.29
N ASP A 87 6.84 8.18 10.37
CA ASP A 87 7.96 8.49 11.27
C ASP A 87 8.62 9.82 10.92
N ALA A 88 8.87 10.06 9.64
CA ALA A 88 9.39 11.35 9.17
C ALA A 88 8.46 12.52 9.56
N THR A 89 7.15 12.35 9.42
CA THR A 89 6.17 13.39 9.75
C THR A 89 6.01 13.57 11.26
N LEU A 90 6.02 12.49 12.04
CA LEU A 90 5.98 12.55 13.49
C LEU A 90 7.24 13.22 14.06
N ALA A 91 8.42 12.84 13.56
CA ALA A 91 9.70 13.47 13.90
C ALA A 91 9.67 14.98 13.65
N TRP A 92 9.18 15.38 12.47
CA TRP A 92 9.01 16.79 12.14
C TRP A 92 8.01 17.48 13.09
N ALA A 93 6.87 16.85 13.36
CA ALA A 93 5.85 17.40 14.24
C ALA A 93 6.35 17.60 15.68
N LEU A 94 7.11 16.65 16.21
CA LEU A 94 7.72 16.72 17.55
C LEU A 94 8.77 17.83 17.63
N LYS A 95 9.62 17.97 16.62
CA LYS A 95 10.60 19.06 16.50
C LYS A 95 9.98 20.47 16.36
N HIS A 96 8.68 20.55 16.05
CA HIS A 96 7.99 21.80 15.76
C HIS A 96 6.76 22.06 16.63
N ASP A 97 6.64 21.38 17.78
CA ASP A 97 5.54 21.55 18.74
C ASP A 97 4.17 21.41 18.04
N LYS A 98 3.97 20.33 17.30
CA LYS A 98 2.72 20.09 16.57
C LYS A 98 1.83 19.02 17.17
N ILE A 99 2.22 18.42 18.30
CA ILE A 99 1.31 17.55 19.06
C ILE A 99 0.50 18.42 20.01
N LEU A 100 -0.83 18.35 19.91
CA LEU A 100 -1.71 19.06 20.83
C LEU A 100 -1.92 18.21 22.08
N ARG A 101 -1.83 18.82 23.26
CA ARG A 101 -2.08 18.09 24.50
C ARG A 101 -3.53 17.59 24.52
N PRO A 102 -3.79 16.27 24.70
CA PRO A 102 -5.14 15.78 24.88
C PRO A 102 -5.68 16.13 26.27
N LYS A 103 -6.97 15.90 26.52
CA LYS A 103 -7.53 16.02 27.88
C LYS A 103 -6.98 14.93 28.79
N SER A 104 -6.99 13.69 28.32
CA SER A 104 -6.27 12.54 28.85
C SER A 104 -5.59 11.79 27.71
N TRP A 105 -4.42 11.20 27.94
CA TRP A 105 -3.78 10.37 26.92
C TRP A 105 -4.61 9.11 26.65
N ARG A 106 -5.37 8.60 27.61
CA ARG A 106 -6.36 7.51 27.39
C ARG A 106 -7.39 7.83 26.32
N ASP A 107 -7.68 9.11 26.10
CA ASP A 107 -8.61 9.52 25.04
C ASP A 107 -8.01 9.39 23.65
N THR A 108 -6.72 9.07 23.52
CA THR A 108 -6.01 9.00 22.24
C THR A 108 -6.00 7.60 21.63
N SER A 109 -6.26 6.52 22.37
CA SER A 109 -6.41 5.16 21.83
C SER A 109 -7.26 4.30 22.78
N ALA A 110 -8.07 3.39 22.22
CA ALA A 110 -8.86 2.45 23.03
C ALA A 110 -8.00 1.45 23.81
N TRP A 111 -6.78 1.19 23.34
CA TRP A 111 -5.86 0.20 23.92
C TRP A 111 -4.79 0.83 24.80
N LEU A 112 -4.72 2.17 24.92
CA LEU A 112 -3.66 2.81 25.71
C LEU A 112 -3.77 2.41 27.19
N THR A 113 -2.68 1.86 27.73
CA THR A 113 -2.67 1.37 29.11
C THR A 113 -2.66 2.52 30.11
N PRO A 114 -3.14 2.28 31.36
CA PRO A 114 -2.97 3.24 32.44
C PRO A 114 -1.50 3.60 32.70
N ALA A 115 -0.58 2.65 32.51
CA ALA A 115 0.86 2.88 32.61
C ALA A 115 1.35 3.90 31.57
N ALA A 116 0.97 3.73 30.30
CA ALA A 116 1.31 4.69 29.25
C ALA A 116 0.65 6.06 29.45
N ASP A 117 -0.61 6.13 29.88
CA ASP A 117 -1.24 7.42 30.21
C ASP A 117 -0.49 8.15 31.33
N LYS A 118 -0.07 7.44 32.37
CA LYS A 118 0.74 7.99 33.46
C LYS A 118 2.13 8.43 32.97
N ALA A 119 2.79 7.62 32.15
CA ALA A 119 4.11 7.92 31.61
C ALA A 119 4.07 9.17 30.71
N LEU A 120 3.14 9.22 29.76
CA LEU A 120 2.91 10.38 28.89
C LEU A 120 2.51 11.63 29.69
N THR A 121 1.65 11.49 30.71
CA THR A 121 1.27 12.61 31.58
C THR A 121 2.47 13.15 32.34
N LYS A 122 3.33 12.26 32.87
CA LYS A 122 4.56 12.64 33.58
C LYS A 122 5.56 13.31 32.64
N ALA A 123 5.78 12.75 31.45
CA ALA A 123 6.77 13.23 30.49
C ALA A 123 6.36 14.56 29.85
N CYS A 124 5.09 14.69 29.46
CA CYS A 124 4.57 15.87 28.75
C CYS A 124 4.00 16.96 29.67
N GLY A 125 3.75 16.63 30.94
CA GLY A 125 3.20 17.56 31.92
C GLY A 125 1.72 17.91 31.70
N THR A 126 1.19 18.70 32.63
CA THR A 126 -0.23 19.11 32.64
C THR A 126 -0.45 20.62 32.55
N GLU A 127 0.63 21.41 32.56
CA GLU A 127 0.60 22.88 32.57
C GLU A 127 0.03 23.46 31.27
N VAL A 128 0.37 22.84 30.13
CA VAL A 128 -0.19 23.22 28.83
C VAL A 128 -1.69 22.92 28.85
N ARG A 129 -2.54 23.89 28.51
CA ARG A 129 -3.98 23.65 28.41
C ARG A 129 -4.30 22.62 27.31
N ALA A 130 -5.23 21.70 27.56
CA ALA A 130 -5.69 20.76 26.55
C ALA A 130 -6.12 21.47 25.24
N GLY A 131 -5.73 20.88 24.10
CA GLY A 131 -5.90 21.45 22.76
C GLY A 131 -4.86 22.51 22.38
N ARG A 132 -3.86 22.77 23.23
CA ARG A 132 -2.70 23.63 22.89
C ARG A 132 -1.47 22.77 22.58
N PRO A 133 -0.56 23.28 21.73
CA PRO A 133 0.70 22.60 21.44
C PRO A 133 1.53 22.28 22.69
N LEU A 134 2.00 21.05 22.79
CA LEU A 134 3.05 20.65 23.72
C LEU A 134 4.41 21.17 23.23
N PRO A 135 5.31 21.64 24.12
CA PRO A 135 6.64 22.13 23.75
C PRO A 135 7.63 20.97 23.52
N THR A 136 7.26 19.99 22.68
CA THR A 136 8.04 18.77 22.41
C THR A 136 9.43 19.04 21.84
N SER A 137 9.63 20.16 21.16
CA SER A 137 10.93 20.59 20.62
C SER A 137 11.95 20.95 21.71
N LYS A 138 11.47 21.32 22.90
CA LYS A 138 12.30 21.71 24.06
C LYS A 138 12.18 20.73 25.22
N ASN A 139 11.19 19.84 25.20
CA ASN A 139 10.97 18.81 26.19
C ASN A 139 11.30 17.43 25.58
N ALA A 140 12.57 17.04 25.69
CA ALA A 140 13.05 15.75 25.21
C ALA A 140 12.28 14.58 25.85
N ALA A 141 11.97 14.62 27.15
CA ALA A 141 11.24 13.54 27.81
C ALA A 141 9.86 13.29 27.18
N CYS A 142 9.12 14.36 26.86
CA CYS A 142 7.83 14.22 26.17
C CYS A 142 7.98 13.70 24.74
N ALA A 143 8.97 14.19 23.98
CA ALA A 143 9.24 13.70 22.64
C ALA A 143 9.63 12.21 22.66
N ASP A 144 10.46 11.82 23.62
CA ASP A 144 10.94 10.44 23.79
C ASP A 144 9.82 9.49 24.16
N GLU A 145 8.95 9.87 25.09
CA GLU A 145 7.82 9.02 25.49
C GLU A 145 6.84 8.78 24.34
N ILE A 146 6.52 9.83 23.56
CA ILE A 146 5.65 9.69 22.40
C ILE A 146 6.30 8.78 21.34
N PHE A 147 7.59 8.98 21.07
CA PHE A 147 8.29 8.24 20.02
C PHE A 147 8.56 6.78 20.41
N GLU A 148 8.92 6.50 21.66
CA GLU A 148 9.13 5.14 22.18
C GLU A 148 7.84 4.32 22.12
N ILE A 149 6.69 4.91 22.47
CA ILE A 149 5.39 4.25 22.35
C ILE A 149 5.09 3.91 20.90
N ARG A 150 5.40 4.80 19.94
CA ARG A 150 5.24 4.49 18.52
C ARG A 150 6.18 3.36 18.08
N GLU A 151 7.47 3.48 18.38
CA GLU A 151 8.48 2.58 17.83
C GLU A 151 8.42 1.18 18.45
N LYS A 152 8.25 1.11 19.77
CA LYS A 152 8.37 -0.14 20.53
C LYS A 152 7.07 -0.61 21.17
N SER A 153 5.98 0.16 21.06
CA SER A 153 4.73 -0.14 21.76
C SER A 153 4.91 -0.25 23.29
N GLN A 154 5.88 0.48 23.83
CA GLN A 154 6.26 0.49 25.23
C GLN A 154 6.52 1.92 25.71
N THR A 155 6.40 2.15 27.01
CA THR A 155 6.84 3.39 27.64
C THR A 155 8.37 3.45 27.70
N MET A 156 8.95 4.63 27.99
CA MET A 156 10.39 4.74 28.24
C MET A 156 10.87 3.90 29.45
N ALA A 157 9.96 3.48 30.32
CA ALA A 157 10.24 2.58 31.43
C ALA A 157 10.10 1.09 31.08
N GLY A 158 9.77 0.76 29.82
CA GLY A 158 9.59 -0.61 29.33
C GLY A 158 8.23 -1.23 29.64
N GLU A 159 7.25 -0.46 30.12
CA GLU A 159 5.89 -0.97 30.33
C GLU A 159 5.14 -1.05 29.00
N ALA A 160 4.28 -2.05 28.82
CA ALA A 160 3.45 -2.16 27.62
C ALA A 160 2.55 -0.93 27.47
N ALA A 161 2.63 -0.26 26.31
CA ALA A 161 1.85 0.95 26.08
C ALA A 161 0.43 0.67 25.62
N PHE A 162 0.21 -0.52 25.06
CA PHE A 162 -1.10 -0.97 24.60
C PHE A 162 -1.45 -2.33 25.21
N ALA A 163 -2.71 -2.51 25.60
CA ALA A 163 -3.25 -3.77 26.11
C ALA A 163 -4.73 -3.95 25.76
N GLY A 164 -5.24 -5.16 25.97
CA GLY A 164 -6.58 -5.58 25.58
C GLY A 164 -6.55 -6.48 24.35
N ASP A 165 -7.73 -6.75 23.80
CA ASP A 165 -7.87 -7.62 22.63
C ASP A 165 -8.10 -6.78 21.37
N TRP A 166 -7.54 -7.25 20.26
CA TRP A 166 -7.85 -6.74 18.93
C TRP A 166 -7.62 -7.84 17.90
N ASN A 167 -8.16 -7.64 16.70
CA ASN A 167 -7.85 -8.55 15.60
C ASN A 167 -6.48 -8.17 14.99
N HIS A 168 -5.48 -9.00 15.22
CA HIS A 168 -4.09 -8.78 14.81
C HIS A 168 -3.86 -8.81 13.29
N ARG A 169 -4.88 -9.18 12.49
CA ARG A 169 -4.85 -9.07 11.02
C ARG A 169 -5.65 -7.87 10.49
N ARG A 170 -6.25 -7.06 11.36
CA ARG A 170 -7.05 -5.88 10.96
C ARG A 170 -6.52 -4.58 11.55
N THR A 171 -5.79 -4.67 12.66
CA THR A 171 -5.22 -3.51 13.32
C THR A 171 -4.03 -3.88 14.17
N VAL A 172 -3.23 -2.87 14.48
CA VAL A 172 -2.28 -2.88 15.59
C VAL A 172 -2.36 -1.52 16.28
N PRO A 173 -2.48 -1.46 17.61
CA PRO A 173 -2.73 -0.20 18.33
C PRO A 173 -1.76 0.93 18.01
N ALA A 174 -0.46 0.64 17.87
CA ALA A 174 0.55 1.64 17.56
C ALA A 174 0.31 2.36 16.21
N TYR A 175 -0.25 1.66 15.21
CA TYR A 175 -0.56 2.24 13.90
C TYR A 175 -1.85 3.08 13.97
N ALA A 176 -2.87 2.60 14.69
CA ALA A 176 -4.08 3.37 14.94
C ALA A 176 -3.79 4.68 15.69
N TRP A 177 -2.81 4.66 16.59
CA TRP A 177 -2.49 5.77 17.48
C TRP A 177 -1.92 7.01 16.78
N ILE A 178 -1.13 6.84 15.72
CA ILE A 178 -0.46 8.00 15.11
C ILE A 178 -1.42 9.04 14.51
N PRO A 179 -2.41 8.68 13.68
CA PRO A 179 -3.43 9.64 13.24
C PRO A 179 -4.12 10.33 14.42
N GLN A 180 -4.31 9.62 15.55
CA GLN A 180 -5.00 10.12 16.74
C GLN A 180 -4.15 11.16 17.50
N LEU A 181 -2.81 11.10 17.43
CA LEU A 181 -1.91 12.13 17.96
C LEU A 181 -2.11 13.51 17.29
N PHE A 182 -2.62 13.53 16.06
CA PHE A 182 -2.92 14.75 15.32
C PHE A 182 -4.36 15.24 15.51
N ALA A 183 -5.14 14.63 16.40
CA ALA A 183 -6.48 15.08 16.73
C ALA A 183 -6.48 16.55 17.17
N GLY A 184 -7.49 17.29 16.70
CA GLY A 184 -7.60 18.73 16.89
C GLY A 184 -6.94 19.56 15.78
N HIS A 185 -6.09 19.00 14.92
CA HIS A 185 -5.67 19.68 13.67
C HIS A 185 -6.70 19.51 12.56
N THR A 186 -6.67 20.35 11.54
CA THR A 186 -7.39 20.11 10.29
C THR A 186 -6.60 19.14 9.39
N PRO A 187 -7.25 18.40 8.47
CA PRO A 187 -6.53 17.59 7.48
C PRO A 187 -5.50 18.40 6.69
N GLY A 188 -5.83 19.64 6.30
CA GLY A 188 -4.91 20.54 5.59
C GLY A 188 -3.67 20.93 6.41
N GLN A 189 -3.80 21.08 7.73
CA GLN A 189 -2.65 21.29 8.60
C GLN A 189 -1.75 20.05 8.65
N LEU A 190 -2.32 18.85 8.79
CA LEU A 190 -1.54 17.61 8.79
C LEU A 190 -0.82 17.39 7.44
N THR A 191 -1.51 17.61 6.32
CA THR A 191 -0.88 17.61 4.99
C THR A 191 0.26 18.63 4.90
N SER A 192 0.12 19.82 5.49
CA SER A 192 1.18 20.84 5.52
C SER A 192 2.40 20.37 6.32
N PHE A 193 2.19 19.71 7.47
CA PHE A 193 3.27 19.14 8.27
C PHE A 193 4.02 18.05 7.49
N ALA A 194 3.28 17.13 6.86
CA ALA A 194 3.85 16.07 6.04
C ALA A 194 4.62 16.62 4.83
N LYS A 195 4.15 17.70 4.18
CA LYS A 195 4.88 18.37 3.08
C LYS A 195 6.20 19.00 3.54
N LYS A 196 6.23 19.59 4.73
CA LYS A 196 7.46 20.17 5.30
C LYS A 196 8.46 19.08 5.69
N ALA A 197 7.98 18.03 6.36
CA ALA A 197 8.77 16.83 6.62
C ALA A 197 9.33 16.26 5.31
N ARG A 198 8.50 16.09 4.29
CA ARG A 198 8.90 15.63 2.95
C ARG A 198 10.01 16.46 2.34
N ALA A 199 9.90 17.78 2.40
CA ALA A 199 10.94 18.67 1.87
C ALA A 199 12.28 18.47 2.58
N GLU A 200 12.28 18.43 3.92
CA GLU A 200 13.50 18.19 4.72
C GLU A 200 14.11 16.81 4.40
N GLN A 201 13.29 15.76 4.38
CA GLN A 201 13.73 14.38 4.15
C GLN A 201 14.29 14.15 2.73
N LEU A 202 13.70 14.79 1.72
CA LEU A 202 14.20 14.70 0.34
C LEU A 202 15.46 15.54 0.12
N ALA A 203 15.65 16.63 0.87
CA ALA A 203 16.85 17.45 0.77
C ALA A 203 18.06 16.80 1.46
N ALA A 204 17.84 16.05 2.55
CA ALA A 204 18.91 15.32 3.25
C ALA A 204 19.54 14.25 2.35
N PRO A 205 20.85 13.96 2.47
CA PRO A 205 21.50 12.88 1.71
C PRO A 205 20.98 11.51 2.14
N VAL A 206 21.06 10.52 1.24
CA VAL A 206 20.80 9.11 1.60
C VAL A 206 21.77 8.70 2.72
N GLY A 207 21.26 8.00 3.73
CA GLY A 207 22.01 7.62 4.92
C GLY A 207 22.01 8.66 6.05
N ALA A 208 21.43 9.85 5.83
CA ALA A 208 21.31 10.85 6.89
C ALA A 208 20.55 10.32 8.11
N LYS A 209 20.96 10.78 9.29
CA LYS A 209 20.27 10.53 10.56
C LYS A 209 19.73 11.84 11.11
N GLN A 210 18.70 11.77 11.93
CA GLN A 210 18.19 12.90 12.69
C GLN A 210 17.90 12.48 14.13
N THR A 211 17.92 13.46 15.03
CA THR A 211 17.60 13.26 16.44
C THR A 211 16.26 13.91 16.78
N VAL A 212 15.40 13.19 17.50
CA VAL A 212 14.12 13.69 18.03
C VAL A 212 14.07 13.29 19.50
N GLY A 213 13.99 14.28 20.39
CA GLY A 213 14.31 14.04 21.80
C GLY A 213 15.74 13.49 21.93
N THR A 214 15.88 12.27 22.42
CA THR A 214 17.14 11.52 22.49
C THR A 214 17.22 10.35 21.50
N HIS A 215 16.13 10.06 20.79
CA HIS A 215 16.10 9.00 19.77
C HIS A 215 16.86 9.41 18.51
N THR A 216 17.54 8.43 17.89
CA THR A 216 18.19 8.60 16.58
C THR A 216 17.47 7.76 15.54
N LEU A 217 16.96 8.42 14.50
CA LEU A 217 16.19 7.81 13.43
C LEU A 217 16.78 8.18 12.05
N ALA A 218 16.26 7.54 11.00
CA ALA A 218 16.56 7.95 9.65
C ALA A 218 16.14 9.41 9.44
N GLY A 219 17.07 10.22 8.92
CA GLY A 219 16.89 11.62 8.56
C GLY A 219 16.64 11.83 7.07
N TYR A 220 16.35 10.76 6.33
CA TYR A 220 16.02 10.82 4.91
C TYR A 220 14.87 9.88 4.55
N VAL A 221 14.17 10.20 3.47
CA VAL A 221 13.24 9.32 2.74
C VAL A 221 13.53 9.50 1.26
N ARG A 222 13.54 8.42 0.48
CA ARG A 222 13.88 8.50 -0.95
C ARG A 222 12.93 7.64 -1.78
N TYR A 223 12.40 8.19 -2.87
CA TYR A 223 11.67 7.38 -3.84
C TYR A 223 12.58 6.34 -4.48
N TYR A 224 12.09 5.12 -4.66
CA TYR A 224 12.76 4.16 -5.52
C TYR A 224 12.46 4.51 -6.98
N ASP A 225 13.50 4.75 -7.78
CA ASP A 225 13.33 5.10 -9.19
C ASP A 225 12.63 3.98 -9.96
N GLN A 226 12.88 2.73 -9.60
CA GLN A 226 12.21 1.54 -10.12
C GLN A 226 10.69 1.59 -9.91
N GLN A 227 10.24 2.01 -8.73
CA GLN A 227 8.82 2.08 -8.41
C GLN A 227 8.17 3.28 -9.09
N LYS A 228 8.88 4.42 -9.16
CA LYS A 228 8.44 5.57 -9.97
C LYS A 228 8.24 5.20 -11.43
N ASP A 229 9.20 4.48 -12.00
CA ASP A 229 9.13 4.00 -13.37
C ASP A 229 7.99 3.00 -13.58
N LEU A 230 7.82 2.05 -12.66
CA LEU A 230 6.73 1.08 -12.70
C LEU A 230 5.36 1.76 -12.64
N ILE A 231 5.13 2.67 -11.68
CA ILE A 231 3.88 3.43 -11.56
C ILE A 231 3.61 4.24 -12.82
N ARG A 232 4.61 4.97 -13.34
CA ARG A 232 4.49 5.75 -14.57
C ARG A 232 4.12 4.86 -15.77
N THR A 233 4.80 3.72 -15.90
CA THR A 233 4.62 2.78 -17.02
C THR A 233 3.24 2.11 -16.95
N LEU A 234 2.78 1.72 -15.77
CA LEU A 234 1.43 1.18 -15.55
C LEU A 234 0.35 2.19 -15.94
N LYS A 235 0.46 3.45 -15.48
CA LYS A 235 -0.47 4.52 -15.87
C LYS A 235 -0.50 4.71 -17.38
N ALA A 236 0.67 4.76 -18.03
CA ALA A 236 0.78 4.89 -19.48
C ALA A 236 0.23 3.67 -20.24
N ALA A 237 0.28 2.47 -19.64
CA ALA A 237 -0.34 1.25 -20.18
C ALA A 237 -1.87 1.18 -19.93
N GLY A 238 -2.42 2.16 -19.22
CA GLY A 238 -3.85 2.30 -18.93
C GLY A 238 -4.33 1.52 -17.71
N PHE A 239 -3.45 1.28 -16.74
CA PHE A 239 -3.86 0.80 -15.41
C PHE A 239 -4.43 1.96 -14.58
N ASP A 240 -5.37 1.64 -13.69
CA ASP A 240 -5.73 2.50 -12.57
C ASP A 240 -4.83 2.16 -11.39
N VAL A 241 -4.02 3.12 -10.97
CA VAL A 241 -2.95 2.90 -9.99
C VAL A 241 -3.29 3.59 -8.69
N TYR A 242 -3.23 2.84 -7.58
CA TYR A 242 -3.59 3.31 -6.24
C TYR A 242 -2.45 3.09 -5.23
N ILE A 243 -2.38 3.97 -4.25
CA ILE A 243 -1.66 3.73 -2.99
C ILE A 243 -2.65 3.20 -1.96
N VAL A 244 -2.26 2.17 -1.22
CA VAL A 244 -3.00 1.59 -0.09
C VAL A 244 -2.03 1.43 1.08
N SER A 245 -1.98 2.45 1.93
CA SER A 245 -0.96 2.59 2.97
C SER A 245 -1.55 2.49 4.38
N ALA A 246 -0.76 1.94 5.31
CA ALA A 246 -1.07 1.98 6.74
C ALA A 246 -0.69 3.31 7.41
N SER A 247 -0.24 4.30 6.63
CA SER A 247 0.01 5.68 7.08
C SER A 247 -1.29 6.49 7.14
N SER A 248 -1.31 7.58 7.92
CA SER A 248 -2.45 8.52 7.96
C SER A 248 -2.73 9.07 6.55
N GLU A 249 -4.00 9.09 6.12
CA GLU A 249 -4.38 9.45 4.75
C GLU A 249 -3.85 10.85 4.34
N PRO A 250 -3.98 11.93 5.15
CA PRO A 250 -3.40 13.23 4.80
C PRO A 250 -1.87 13.25 4.70
N ILE A 251 -1.17 12.32 5.37
CA ILE A 251 0.27 12.14 5.28
C ILE A 251 0.60 11.42 3.97
N ALA A 252 -0.05 10.29 3.67
CA ALA A 252 0.16 9.55 2.43
C ALA A 252 -0.10 10.43 1.19
N GLU A 253 -1.18 11.22 1.18
CA GLU A 253 -1.51 12.16 0.10
C GLU A 253 -0.42 13.23 -0.13
N ALA A 254 0.24 13.69 0.95
CA ALA A 254 1.31 14.67 0.84
C ALA A 254 2.52 14.14 0.06
N TRP A 255 2.70 12.82 0.07
CA TRP A 255 3.83 12.12 -0.53
C TRP A 255 3.52 11.50 -1.91
N SER A 256 2.30 11.00 -2.12
CA SER A 256 1.85 10.31 -3.34
C SER A 256 1.92 11.18 -4.60
N SER A 257 1.76 12.49 -4.45
CA SER A 257 1.98 13.44 -5.56
C SER A 257 3.37 13.34 -6.21
N GLY A 258 4.40 12.90 -5.46
CA GLY A 258 5.75 12.72 -6.00
C GLY A 258 5.91 11.57 -6.99
N VAL A 259 4.92 10.68 -7.09
CA VAL A 259 4.81 9.65 -8.14
C VAL A 259 3.64 9.91 -9.08
N GLY A 260 3.06 11.12 -9.02
CA GLY A 260 1.96 11.54 -9.88
C GLY A 260 0.61 10.91 -9.54
N LEU A 261 0.37 10.54 -8.28
CA LEU A 261 -0.93 10.08 -7.80
C LEU A 261 -1.60 11.18 -6.96
N ASP A 262 -2.90 11.34 -7.14
CA ASP A 262 -3.71 12.32 -6.42
C ASP A 262 -4.37 11.70 -5.18
N ARG A 263 -5.25 12.47 -4.54
CA ARG A 263 -5.97 12.04 -3.34
C ARG A 263 -6.96 10.91 -3.61
N ASP A 264 -7.65 10.94 -4.76
CA ASP A 264 -8.63 9.91 -5.12
C ASP A 264 -7.96 8.55 -5.38
N HIS A 265 -6.66 8.57 -5.67
CA HIS A 265 -5.81 7.39 -5.85
C HIS A 265 -4.92 7.09 -4.63
N THR A 266 -5.18 7.70 -3.47
CA THR A 266 -4.40 7.48 -2.25
C THR A 266 -5.32 7.11 -1.09
N ILE A 267 -5.23 5.86 -0.65
CA ILE A 267 -6.01 5.32 0.47
C ILE A 267 -5.07 5.14 1.66
N GLY A 268 -5.41 5.76 2.79
CA GLY A 268 -4.68 5.64 4.05
C GLY A 268 -5.60 5.44 5.27
N ILE A 269 -5.05 5.54 6.48
CA ILE A 269 -5.88 5.56 7.70
C ILE A 269 -6.68 6.86 7.73
N ARG A 270 -8.01 6.74 7.60
CA ARG A 270 -8.93 7.88 7.52
C ARG A 270 -9.50 8.23 8.90
N SER A 271 -8.99 9.30 9.50
CA SER A 271 -9.59 9.89 10.70
C SER A 271 -10.92 10.58 10.38
N ILE A 272 -11.87 10.49 11.29
CA ILE A 272 -13.12 11.27 11.23
C ILE A 272 -12.82 12.72 11.54
N THR A 273 -13.58 13.62 10.93
CA THR A 273 -13.51 15.05 11.22
C THR A 273 -14.77 15.55 11.89
N LYS A 274 -14.63 16.38 12.92
CA LYS A 274 -15.71 17.14 13.56
C LYS A 274 -15.37 18.63 13.52
N HIS A 275 -16.29 19.45 12.99
CA HIS A 275 -16.08 20.88 12.76
C HIS A 275 -14.76 21.17 11.99
N GLY A 276 -14.47 20.36 10.97
CA GLY A 276 -13.27 20.47 10.12
C GLY A 276 -11.96 20.02 10.76
N ARG A 277 -11.98 19.47 11.99
CA ARG A 277 -10.80 18.99 12.72
C ARG A 277 -10.82 17.48 12.87
N LEU A 278 -9.65 16.86 12.71
CA LEU A 278 -9.39 15.46 12.96
C LEU A 278 -9.80 15.11 14.39
N THR A 279 -10.53 14.02 14.56
CA THR A 279 -10.82 13.41 15.86
C THR A 279 -9.88 12.23 16.09
N THR A 280 -10.05 11.57 17.22
CA THR A 280 -9.38 10.31 17.52
C THR A 280 -10.15 9.09 17.00
N GLU A 281 -11.23 9.29 16.26
CA GLU A 281 -11.98 8.21 15.61
C GLU A 281 -11.46 7.96 14.19
N ILE A 282 -11.47 6.71 13.78
CA ILE A 282 -11.00 6.21 12.49
C ILE A 282 -12.16 5.49 11.81
N LYS A 283 -12.34 5.78 10.53
CA LYS A 283 -13.35 5.12 9.70
C LYS A 283 -12.98 3.65 9.49
N GLY A 284 -13.88 2.75 9.83
CA GLY A 284 -13.74 1.31 9.60
C GLY A 284 -13.97 0.89 8.15
N CYS A 285 -13.70 -0.39 7.88
CA CYS A 285 -13.93 -1.02 6.58
C CYS A 285 -14.88 -2.22 6.68
N GLY A 286 -15.61 -2.49 5.61
CA GLY A 286 -16.37 -3.73 5.44
C GLY A 286 -17.47 -3.91 6.48
N GLY A 287 -18.14 -2.80 6.84
CA GLY A 287 -19.20 -2.76 7.84
C GLY A 287 -18.72 -2.67 9.29
N VAL A 288 -17.41 -2.68 9.55
CA VAL A 288 -16.88 -2.36 10.88
C VAL A 288 -17.19 -0.89 11.18
N GLU A 289 -17.78 -0.64 12.35
CA GLU A 289 -18.16 0.69 12.78
C GLU A 289 -16.96 1.63 12.89
N THR A 290 -17.24 2.92 12.80
CA THR A 290 -16.25 3.95 13.07
C THR A 290 -15.91 3.93 14.56
N GLY A 291 -14.62 3.88 14.87
CA GLY A 291 -14.16 3.61 16.24
C GLY A 291 -12.72 4.07 16.44
N ARG A 292 -11.98 3.40 17.33
CA ARG A 292 -10.59 3.78 17.64
C ARG A 292 -9.54 3.09 16.76
N GLY A 293 -9.98 2.39 15.72
CA GLY A 293 -9.10 1.85 14.68
C GLY A 293 -9.15 0.33 14.53
N ASP A 294 -10.32 -0.29 14.68
CA ASP A 294 -10.50 -1.75 14.62
C ASP A 294 -10.30 -2.37 13.22
N ALA A 295 -10.30 -1.54 12.18
CA ALA A 295 -10.12 -1.97 10.78
C ALA A 295 -9.30 -0.93 10.00
N LEU A 296 -7.98 -1.03 10.09
CA LEU A 296 -7.04 -0.17 9.35
C LEU A 296 -6.74 -0.75 7.97
N PRO A 297 -6.21 0.01 7.00
CA PRO A 297 -5.48 -0.52 5.84
C PRO A 297 -4.18 -1.24 6.27
N TYR A 298 -4.33 -2.36 6.98
CA TYR A 298 -3.26 -3.19 7.54
C TYR A 298 -3.64 -4.67 7.36
N MET A 299 -2.75 -5.48 6.78
CA MET A 299 -2.97 -6.89 6.44
C MET A 299 -4.31 -7.12 5.71
N ASP A 300 -5.26 -7.82 6.34
CA ASP A 300 -6.57 -8.13 5.75
C ASP A 300 -7.40 -6.87 5.54
N GLY A 301 -7.13 -5.83 6.32
CA GLY A 301 -7.77 -4.54 6.14
C GLY A 301 -7.35 -3.82 4.86
N LYS A 302 -6.14 -4.07 4.31
CA LYS A 302 -5.78 -3.55 2.97
C LYS A 302 -6.63 -4.18 1.87
N ARG A 303 -6.85 -5.50 1.91
CA ARG A 303 -7.83 -6.18 1.04
C ARG A 303 -9.21 -5.53 1.19
N CYS A 304 -9.66 -5.35 2.42
CA CYS A 304 -10.96 -4.72 2.68
C CYS A 304 -11.07 -3.34 2.03
N MET A 305 -10.08 -2.48 2.21
CA MET A 305 -10.07 -1.13 1.65
C MET A 305 -10.03 -1.15 0.13
N ILE A 306 -9.25 -2.03 -0.50
CA ILE A 306 -9.24 -2.22 -1.96
C ILE A 306 -10.63 -2.61 -2.46
N ASN A 307 -11.24 -3.63 -1.85
CA ASN A 307 -12.56 -4.09 -2.26
C ASN A 307 -13.62 -2.99 -2.09
N GLN A 308 -13.59 -2.26 -0.96
CA GLN A 308 -14.59 -1.25 -0.63
C GLN A 308 -14.43 0.06 -1.39
N GLU A 309 -13.22 0.59 -1.48
CA GLU A 309 -12.94 1.92 -2.01
C GLU A 309 -12.64 1.88 -3.50
N ILE A 310 -12.03 0.81 -4.04
CA ILE A 310 -11.72 0.69 -5.46
C ILE A 310 -12.83 -0.07 -6.18
N PHE A 311 -13.12 -1.32 -5.79
CA PHE A 311 -14.11 -2.17 -6.46
C PHE A 311 -15.56 -1.96 -5.98
N LYS A 312 -15.77 -1.06 -5.02
CA LYS A 312 -17.10 -0.67 -4.48
C LYS A 312 -17.89 -1.80 -3.81
N ILE A 313 -17.24 -2.88 -3.40
CA ILE A 313 -17.83 -4.01 -2.68
C ILE A 313 -18.03 -3.60 -1.21
N LYS A 314 -19.28 -3.59 -0.72
CA LYS A 314 -19.62 -3.04 0.59
C LYS A 314 -19.89 -4.13 1.65
N GLY A 315 -19.84 -3.73 2.92
CA GLY A 315 -20.16 -4.58 4.06
C GLY A 315 -19.17 -5.74 4.22
N ALA A 316 -19.62 -6.81 4.88
CA ALA A 316 -18.76 -7.94 5.23
C ALA A 316 -18.09 -8.61 4.01
N ALA A 317 -18.70 -8.50 2.82
CA ALA A 317 -18.14 -9.02 1.58
C ALA A 317 -16.78 -8.40 1.23
N ALA A 318 -16.50 -7.16 1.66
CA ALA A 318 -15.22 -6.50 1.40
C ALA A 318 -14.03 -7.24 2.04
N TRP A 319 -14.24 -8.02 3.09
CA TRP A 319 -13.18 -8.79 3.75
C TRP A 319 -12.76 -10.05 2.98
N GLN A 320 -13.55 -10.47 1.99
CA GLN A 320 -13.34 -11.73 1.27
C GLN A 320 -12.37 -11.55 0.09
N LYS A 321 -11.63 -12.60 -0.25
CA LYS A 321 -10.90 -12.67 -1.52
C LYS A 321 -11.94 -12.77 -2.64
N GLN A 322 -11.93 -11.80 -3.55
CA GLN A 322 -12.93 -11.71 -4.61
C GLN A 322 -12.59 -12.63 -5.80
N ASP A 323 -13.54 -12.79 -6.71
CA ASP A 323 -13.27 -13.43 -7.99
C ASP A 323 -12.21 -12.67 -8.80
N PHE A 324 -11.71 -13.32 -9.85
CA PHE A 324 -10.59 -12.81 -10.64
C PHE A 324 -10.84 -11.40 -11.23
N ALA A 325 -12.07 -11.08 -11.63
CA ALA A 325 -12.39 -9.81 -12.27
C ALA A 325 -12.44 -8.63 -11.29
N HIS A 326 -12.62 -8.90 -9.99
CA HIS A 326 -12.70 -7.90 -8.92
C HIS A 326 -11.46 -7.90 -8.02
N ARG A 327 -10.30 -8.25 -8.59
CA ARG A 327 -9.00 -8.20 -7.91
C ARG A 327 -8.00 -7.37 -8.70
N ILE A 328 -7.00 -6.86 -7.99
CA ILE A 328 -5.92 -6.09 -8.59
C ILE A 328 -5.09 -6.97 -9.54
N ALA A 329 -4.61 -6.38 -10.63
CA ALA A 329 -3.67 -7.01 -11.54
C ALA A 329 -2.25 -7.01 -10.96
N LEU A 330 -1.89 -5.99 -10.19
CA LEU A 330 -0.60 -5.91 -9.49
C LEU A 330 -0.81 -5.47 -8.05
N GLY A 331 -0.16 -6.17 -7.12
CA GLY A 331 -0.02 -5.76 -5.72
C GLY A 331 1.46 -5.64 -5.38
N ALA A 332 1.88 -4.54 -4.76
CA ALA A 332 3.26 -4.32 -4.33
C ALA A 332 3.33 -3.97 -2.84
N GLY A 333 4.17 -4.68 -2.09
CA GLY A 333 4.38 -4.47 -0.66
C GLY A 333 5.78 -4.89 -0.21
N ASP A 334 6.11 -4.65 1.06
CA ASP A 334 7.41 -4.96 1.66
C ASP A 334 7.32 -5.66 3.01
N ALA A 335 6.12 -5.72 3.60
CA ALA A 335 5.93 -6.32 4.90
C ALA A 335 4.73 -7.26 5.00
N ASP A 336 4.67 -7.98 6.11
CA ASP A 336 3.53 -8.86 6.42
C ASP A 336 2.21 -8.07 6.47
N THR A 337 2.28 -6.76 6.71
CA THR A 337 1.15 -5.82 6.62
C THR A 337 0.53 -5.72 5.23
N ASP A 338 1.23 -6.20 4.20
CA ASP A 338 0.81 -6.14 2.80
C ASP A 338 0.40 -7.50 2.26
N VAL A 339 0.75 -8.58 2.98
CA VAL A 339 0.75 -9.95 2.48
C VAL A 339 -0.58 -10.35 1.85
N THR A 340 -1.69 -9.92 2.46
CA THR A 340 -3.03 -10.29 2.01
C THR A 340 -3.37 -9.71 0.65
N PHE A 341 -3.16 -8.40 0.44
CA PHE A 341 -3.53 -7.79 -0.84
C PHE A 341 -2.49 -8.07 -1.93
N VAL A 342 -1.21 -8.24 -1.55
CA VAL A 342 -0.19 -8.69 -2.49
C VAL A 342 -0.53 -10.09 -2.99
N ASP A 343 -0.89 -11.05 -2.13
CA ASP A 343 -1.38 -12.40 -2.51
C ASP A 343 -2.69 -12.38 -3.33
N ASP A 344 -3.49 -11.33 -3.20
CA ASP A 344 -4.71 -11.17 -3.99
C ASP A 344 -4.47 -10.74 -5.44
N ALA A 345 -3.27 -10.27 -5.78
CA ALA A 345 -2.97 -9.89 -7.14
C ALA A 345 -3.17 -11.06 -8.12
N THR A 346 -3.46 -10.73 -9.37
CA THR A 346 -3.78 -11.73 -10.42
C THR A 346 -2.78 -11.75 -11.57
N GLY A 347 -1.91 -10.74 -11.64
CA GLY A 347 -0.91 -10.55 -12.68
C GLY A 347 0.50 -10.67 -12.15
N ALA A 348 0.88 -9.83 -11.18
CA ALA A 348 2.19 -9.84 -10.53
C ALA A 348 2.10 -9.46 -9.04
N HIS A 349 2.89 -10.17 -8.22
CA HIS A 349 2.98 -9.99 -6.77
C HIS A 349 4.37 -9.44 -6.43
N VAL A 350 4.49 -8.13 -6.23
CA VAL A 350 5.79 -7.50 -5.96
C VAL A 350 6.06 -7.50 -4.47
N ALA A 351 7.13 -8.16 -4.05
CA ALA A 351 7.58 -8.22 -2.67
C ALA A 351 8.97 -7.60 -2.55
N ILE A 352 9.06 -6.43 -1.91
CA ILE A 352 10.34 -5.81 -1.57
C ILE A 352 10.86 -6.45 -0.29
N ASN A 353 11.93 -7.24 -0.39
CA ASN A 353 12.44 -8.06 0.69
C ASN A 353 13.01 -7.20 1.83
N ARG A 354 12.27 -7.17 2.93
CA ARG A 354 12.69 -6.65 4.25
C ARG A 354 12.76 -7.72 5.33
N ASN A 355 12.95 -8.98 4.92
CA ASN A 355 13.01 -10.14 5.81
C ASN A 355 11.73 -10.33 6.64
N LYS A 356 10.56 -10.10 6.03
CA LYS A 356 9.24 -10.26 6.65
C LYS A 356 8.64 -11.63 6.31
N SER A 357 8.30 -12.40 7.34
CA SER A 357 8.16 -13.85 7.22
C SER A 357 7.01 -14.27 6.34
N GLU A 358 5.79 -13.79 6.59
CA GLU A 358 4.60 -14.22 5.87
C GLU A 358 4.68 -13.83 4.39
N LEU A 359 5.12 -12.60 4.11
CA LEU A 359 5.28 -12.09 2.75
C LEU A 359 6.36 -12.88 1.99
N MET A 360 7.54 -13.04 2.57
CA MET A 360 8.65 -13.71 1.88
C MET A 360 8.47 -15.22 1.75
N CYS A 361 7.75 -15.86 2.68
CA CYS A 361 7.33 -17.25 2.51
C CYS A 361 6.51 -17.45 1.24
N ARG A 362 5.54 -16.56 0.96
CA ARG A 362 4.75 -16.63 -0.28
C ARG A 362 5.58 -16.27 -1.51
N ALA A 363 6.42 -15.23 -1.40
CA ALA A 363 7.23 -14.76 -2.51
C ALA A 363 8.27 -15.79 -2.99
N PHE A 364 8.85 -16.59 -2.09
CA PHE A 364 9.83 -17.62 -2.46
C PHE A 364 9.22 -18.99 -2.75
N ASP A 365 8.03 -19.28 -2.19
CA ASP A 365 7.22 -20.43 -2.62
C ASP A 365 6.77 -20.27 -4.07
N ASP A 366 6.38 -19.04 -4.47
CA ASP A 366 6.04 -18.64 -5.85
C ASP A 366 5.10 -19.64 -6.55
N ALA A 367 4.07 -20.11 -5.83
CA ALA A 367 3.22 -21.22 -6.28
C ALA A 367 2.55 -21.01 -7.65
N ASP A 368 2.33 -19.76 -8.07
CA ASP A 368 1.73 -19.41 -9.35
C ASP A 368 2.73 -18.82 -10.38
N GLY A 369 4.02 -18.73 -10.02
CA GLY A 369 5.10 -18.21 -10.84
C GLY A 369 5.05 -16.68 -11.08
N ARG A 370 4.16 -15.95 -10.40
CA ARG A 370 3.92 -14.52 -10.61
C ARG A 370 4.53 -13.64 -9.53
N TRP A 371 5.24 -14.20 -8.56
CA TRP A 371 5.94 -13.43 -7.55
C TRP A 371 7.22 -12.80 -8.09
N VAL A 372 7.43 -11.57 -7.66
CA VAL A 372 8.54 -10.68 -8.00
C VAL A 372 9.19 -10.27 -6.68
N ALA A 373 9.99 -11.20 -6.11
CA ALA A 373 10.79 -10.96 -4.92
C ALA A 373 12.02 -10.13 -5.30
N ASN A 374 12.19 -8.95 -4.71
CA ASN A 374 13.30 -8.04 -5.02
C ASN A 374 13.88 -7.49 -3.71
N PRO A 375 15.21 -7.36 -3.54
CA PRO A 375 15.78 -6.63 -2.41
C PRO A 375 15.31 -5.17 -2.40
N MET A 376 15.49 -4.46 -1.28
CA MET A 376 15.31 -3.01 -1.30
C MET A 376 16.28 -2.37 -2.32
N PHE A 377 15.84 -1.34 -3.05
CA PHE A 377 16.69 -0.72 -4.07
C PHE A 377 17.75 0.22 -3.50
N ILE A 378 17.56 0.70 -2.27
CA ILE A 378 18.50 1.55 -1.54
C ILE A 378 18.79 0.89 -0.20
N ASP A 379 20.07 0.69 0.10
CA ASP A 379 20.58 0.04 1.31
C ASP A 379 19.78 -1.24 1.65
N PRO A 380 19.80 -2.29 0.80
CA PRO A 380 19.12 -3.54 1.08
C PRO A 380 19.59 -4.15 2.40
N LEU A 381 18.66 -4.77 3.13
CA LEU A 381 19.03 -5.56 4.29
C LEU A 381 19.94 -6.72 3.87
N PRO A 382 20.84 -7.17 4.76
CA PRO A 382 21.52 -8.42 4.54
C PRO A 382 20.53 -9.55 4.27
N ARG A 383 20.91 -10.47 3.38
CA ARG A 383 20.18 -11.72 3.19
C ARG A 383 19.89 -12.37 4.52
N LYS A 384 18.65 -12.81 4.72
CA LYS A 384 18.26 -13.44 5.97
C LYS A 384 19.14 -14.65 6.25
N SER A 385 19.73 -14.71 7.44
CA SER A 385 20.39 -15.91 7.95
C SER A 385 19.35 -16.97 8.31
N GLY A 386 19.57 -18.20 7.86
CA GLY A 386 18.64 -19.31 8.06
C GLY A 386 17.39 -19.22 7.20
N ALA A 387 16.39 -20.03 7.52
CA ALA A 387 15.14 -20.08 6.79
C ALA A 387 14.08 -19.12 7.35
N TYR A 388 13.13 -18.74 6.50
CA TYR A 388 11.84 -18.22 6.93
C TYR A 388 11.00 -19.41 7.46
N PRO A 389 10.43 -19.31 8.68
CA PRO A 389 9.75 -20.42 9.35
C PRO A 389 8.32 -20.64 8.81
N CYS A 390 8.19 -20.80 7.50
CA CYS A 390 6.91 -20.88 6.79
C CYS A 390 6.05 -22.05 7.26
N ALA A 391 6.66 -23.17 7.63
CA ALA A 391 5.94 -24.37 8.03
C ALA A 391 5.47 -24.36 9.49
N THR A 392 5.83 -23.34 10.28
CA THR A 392 5.60 -23.31 11.73
C THR A 392 4.99 -22.01 12.21
N THR A 393 5.72 -20.89 12.14
CA THR A 393 5.35 -19.61 12.76
C THR A 393 5.35 -18.43 11.78
N GLY A 394 5.38 -18.71 10.47
CA GLY A 394 5.52 -17.68 9.44
C GLY A 394 4.30 -16.78 9.24
N ALA A 395 3.10 -17.17 9.69
CA ALA A 395 1.87 -16.39 9.55
C ALA A 395 1.37 -15.84 10.90
N THR A 396 0.71 -14.69 10.87
CA THR A 396 0.02 -14.11 12.04
C THR A 396 -1.48 -14.42 11.97
N HIS A 397 -2.04 -15.01 13.03
CA HIS A 397 -3.48 -15.28 13.14
C HIS A 397 -4.25 -14.08 13.72
N PRO A 398 -5.58 -14.03 13.55
CA PRO A 398 -6.41 -12.95 14.08
C PRO A 398 -6.29 -12.70 15.58
N ASP A 399 -5.99 -13.75 16.36
CA ASP A 399 -5.79 -13.69 17.82
C ASP A 399 -4.35 -13.30 18.22
N GLY A 400 -3.49 -13.02 17.26
CA GLY A 400 -2.09 -12.66 17.48
C GLY A 400 -1.13 -13.83 17.61
N THR A 401 -1.63 -15.07 17.63
CA THR A 401 -0.76 -16.25 17.62
C THR A 401 -0.09 -16.43 16.27
N HIS A 402 1.05 -17.13 16.26
CA HIS A 402 1.77 -17.45 15.03
C HIS A 402 1.50 -18.90 14.60
N GLY A 403 1.43 -19.12 13.30
CA GLY A 403 1.20 -20.44 12.72
C GLY A 403 1.76 -20.60 11.30
N PRO A 404 1.53 -21.76 10.65
CA PRO A 404 2.08 -22.04 9.34
C PRO A 404 1.45 -21.15 8.27
N VAL A 405 2.28 -20.73 7.30
CA VAL A 405 1.80 -20.08 6.08
C VAL A 405 1.18 -21.14 5.17
N ARG A 406 -0.04 -20.87 4.69
CA ARG A 406 -0.80 -21.79 3.83
C ARG A 406 -0.99 -21.24 2.43
N ARG A 407 -0.92 -22.14 1.44
CA ARG A 407 -1.33 -21.90 0.06
C ARG A 407 -2.84 -21.82 -0.06
N ALA A 408 -3.33 -21.44 -1.24
CA ALA A 408 -4.75 -21.35 -1.53
C ALA A 408 -5.50 -22.68 -1.41
N ASP A 409 -4.82 -23.82 -1.62
CA ASP A 409 -5.37 -25.17 -1.44
C ASP A 409 -5.32 -25.68 0.02
N GLY A 410 -4.86 -24.84 0.95
CA GLY A 410 -4.73 -25.17 2.37
C GLY A 410 -3.44 -25.91 2.75
N SER A 411 -2.62 -26.33 1.77
CA SER A 411 -1.32 -26.96 2.02
C SER A 411 -0.35 -25.98 2.71
N VAL A 412 0.54 -26.52 3.54
CA VAL A 412 1.55 -25.74 4.26
C VAL A 412 2.73 -25.44 3.32
N ILE A 413 3.22 -24.21 3.36
CA ILE A 413 4.43 -23.79 2.66
C ILE A 413 5.65 -24.30 3.47
N PRO A 414 6.55 -25.11 2.88
CA PRO A 414 7.81 -25.47 3.52
C PRO A 414 8.66 -24.24 3.80
N ASP A 415 9.53 -24.31 4.82
CA ASP A 415 10.46 -23.24 5.13
C ASP A 415 11.27 -22.81 3.89
N GLN A 416 11.34 -21.50 3.67
CA GLN A 416 11.98 -20.92 2.49
C GLN A 416 13.34 -20.32 2.85
N LEU A 417 14.28 -20.34 1.92
CA LEU A 417 15.56 -19.62 2.05
C LEU A 417 15.49 -18.29 1.30
N ASP A 418 16.20 -17.29 1.80
CA ASP A 418 16.36 -16.02 1.08
C ASP A 418 17.21 -16.22 -0.18
N ARG A 419 16.66 -15.85 -1.34
CA ARG A 419 17.27 -16.06 -2.66
C ARG A 419 17.77 -14.78 -3.32
N VAL A 420 17.50 -13.60 -2.76
CA VAL A 420 17.72 -12.32 -3.46
C VAL A 420 18.75 -11.44 -2.78
#